data_AF-A0A0N1AXA0-F1
#
_entry.id   AF-A0A0N1AXA0-F1
#
_cell.length_a   1.000
_cell.length_b   1.000
_cell.length_c   1.000
_cell.angle_alpha   90.00
_cell.angle_beta   90.00
_cell.angle_gamma   90.00
#
_symmetry.space_group_name_H-M   'P 1'
#
loop_
_entity.id
_entity.type
_entity.pdbx_description
1 polymer ?
#
loop_
_entity_poly.entity_id
_entity_poly.type
_entity_poly.pdbx_seq_one_letter_code
_entity_poly.pdbx_strand_id
1 'polypeptide(L)'
;MADPDQVVARNDERLRRLKIGEAAQVARARRRERAQATLGKRVGRGAGVVGALVLAVIVWGLLVGPIGIGGLMLVFLAGLVATALAVLSVGTPPEPTRLGEAVPAALPAATDAWLDRRRRELPALAAPQLDAISAQLATLETQLARVPAGDPVAQDVSRLLAKHLPELVESYTRVPAEQRKRTIETDGRTLDAALVDGLKVVEEELARASDSLAEGDRDALVVQGKFLESRYKGDAGV
;
A
#
# COMPACT_ATOMS: atom_id res chain seq x y z
N MET A 1 54.15 -15.82 5.82
CA MET A 1 53.16 -15.45 6.85
C MET A 1 52.16 -14.53 6.18
N ALA A 2 50.89 -14.93 6.07
CA ALA A 2 49.85 -14.06 5.53
C ALA A 2 49.50 -13.01 6.59
N ASP A 3 49.44 -11.75 6.18
CA ASP A 3 49.18 -10.62 7.05
C ASP A 3 47.75 -10.71 7.63
N PRO A 4 47.56 -10.82 8.95
CA PRO A 4 46.25 -11.03 9.57
C PRO A 4 45.22 -9.97 9.18
N ASP A 5 45.64 -8.72 8.93
CA ASP A 5 44.75 -7.62 8.55
C ASP A 5 44.17 -7.78 7.14
N GLN A 6 44.92 -8.37 6.21
CA GLN A 6 44.40 -8.72 4.87
C GLN A 6 43.40 -9.87 4.92
N VAL A 7 43.56 -10.80 5.87
CA VAL A 7 42.64 -11.93 6.05
C VAL A 7 41.32 -11.47 6.67
N VAL A 8 41.36 -10.49 7.58
CA VAL A 8 40.16 -9.89 8.18
C VAL A 8 39.40 -9.06 7.14
N ALA A 9 40.07 -8.19 6.38
CA ALA A 9 39.42 -7.38 5.34
C ALA A 9 38.75 -8.24 4.26
N ARG A 10 39.39 -9.34 3.84
CA ARG A 10 38.85 -10.26 2.82
C ARG A 10 37.69 -11.12 3.35
N ASN A 11 37.63 -11.36 4.65
CA ASN A 11 36.50 -12.04 5.28
C ASN A 11 35.30 -11.12 5.50
N ASP A 12 35.52 -9.85 5.85
CA ASP A 12 34.43 -8.86 5.99
C ASP A 12 33.73 -8.59 4.66
N GLU A 13 34.49 -8.53 3.56
CA GLU A 13 33.96 -8.41 2.20
C GLU A 13 33.06 -9.62 1.83
N ARG A 14 33.45 -10.84 2.24
CA ARG A 14 32.67 -12.07 2.03
C ARG A 14 31.44 -12.13 2.93
N LEU A 15 31.55 -11.71 4.19
CA LEU A 15 30.45 -11.65 5.14
C LEU A 15 29.39 -10.61 4.73
N ARG A 16 29.80 -9.46 4.16
CA ARG A 16 28.86 -8.47 3.60
C ARG A 16 28.05 -9.03 2.43
N ARG A 17 28.68 -9.78 1.52
CA ARG A 17 27.98 -10.41 0.39
C ARG A 17 26.97 -11.46 0.83
N LEU A 18 27.28 -12.23 1.88
CA LEU A 18 26.37 -13.23 2.44
C LEU A 18 25.19 -12.59 3.20
N LYS A 19 25.45 -11.53 3.98
CA LYS A 19 24.39 -10.79 4.71
C LYS A 19 23.36 -10.13 3.80
N ILE A 20 23.77 -9.65 2.62
CA ILE A 20 22.84 -9.09 1.61
C ILE A 20 21.96 -10.19 1.00
N GLY A 21 22.51 -11.39 0.79
CA GLY A 21 21.76 -12.56 0.30
C GLY A 21 20.78 -13.13 1.34
N GLU A 22 21.18 -13.23 2.61
CA GLU A 22 20.32 -13.69 3.71
C GLU A 22 19.21 -12.69 4.03
N ALA A 23 19.49 -11.38 4.03
CA ALA A 23 18.47 -10.35 4.23
C ALA A 23 17.36 -10.41 3.17
N ALA A 24 17.72 -10.69 1.91
CA ALA A 24 16.76 -10.89 0.82
C ALA A 24 15.92 -12.17 0.98
N GLN A 25 16.50 -13.26 1.52
CA GLN A 25 15.78 -14.50 1.78
C GLN A 25 14.83 -14.39 2.99
N VAL A 26 15.27 -13.74 4.08
CA VAL A 26 14.45 -13.48 5.27
C VAL A 26 13.29 -12.52 4.94
N ALA A 27 13.50 -11.55 4.03
CA ALA A 27 12.43 -10.68 3.53
C ALA A 27 11.38 -11.46 2.71
N ARG A 28 11.79 -12.46 1.90
CA ARG A 28 10.89 -13.35 1.15
C ARG A 28 10.11 -14.30 2.07
N ALA A 29 10.74 -14.81 3.13
CA ALA A 29 10.07 -15.63 4.15
C ALA A 29 8.99 -14.83 4.91
N ARG A 30 9.32 -13.60 5.33
CA ARG A 30 8.37 -12.69 6.00
C ARG A 30 7.23 -12.23 5.07
N ARG A 31 7.42 -12.18 3.75
CA ARG A 31 6.34 -11.90 2.77
C ARG A 31 5.31 -13.04 2.70
N ARG A 32 5.70 -14.31 2.86
CA ARG A 32 4.77 -15.45 2.89
C ARG A 32 3.92 -15.47 4.17
N GLU A 33 4.51 -15.15 5.31
CA GLU A 33 3.78 -15.01 6.57
C GLU A 33 2.84 -13.81 6.59
N ARG A 34 3.27 -12.67 6.04
CA ARG A 34 2.42 -11.47 5.92
C ARG A 34 1.27 -11.66 4.94
N ALA A 35 1.48 -12.38 3.83
CA ALA A 35 0.41 -12.73 2.89
C ALA A 35 -0.72 -13.52 3.58
N GLN A 36 -0.38 -14.44 4.49
CA GLN A 36 -1.35 -15.19 5.28
C GLN A 36 -2.00 -14.35 6.39
N ALA A 37 -1.25 -13.44 7.02
CA ALA A 37 -1.80 -12.53 8.03
C ALA A 37 -2.75 -11.44 7.45
N THR A 38 -2.51 -11.00 6.20
CA THR A 38 -3.41 -10.08 5.49
C THR A 38 -4.67 -10.78 4.96
N LEU A 39 -4.60 -12.08 4.66
CA LEU A 39 -5.78 -12.89 4.38
C LEU A 39 -6.67 -13.03 5.63
N GLY A 40 -6.09 -13.25 6.81
CA GLY A 40 -6.83 -13.37 8.08
C GLY A 40 -7.54 -12.08 8.51
N LYS A 41 -6.95 -10.90 8.30
CA LYS A 41 -7.59 -9.61 8.65
C LYS A 41 -8.59 -9.09 7.61
N ARG A 42 -8.51 -9.55 6.36
CA ARG A 42 -9.52 -9.26 5.31
C ARG A 42 -10.82 -10.05 5.51
N VAL A 43 -10.79 -11.14 6.29
CA VAL A 43 -12.00 -11.86 6.75
C VAL A 43 -12.75 -11.08 7.84
N GLY A 44 -12.07 -10.24 8.62
CA GLY A 44 -12.68 -9.53 9.75
C GLY A 44 -13.74 -8.48 9.38
N ARG A 45 -13.61 -7.82 8.23
CA ARG A 45 -14.61 -6.84 7.74
C ARG A 45 -15.76 -7.49 6.97
N GLY A 46 -15.53 -8.65 6.33
CA GLY A 46 -16.61 -9.48 5.77
C GLY A 46 -17.47 -10.13 6.85
N ALA A 47 -16.87 -10.54 7.96
CA ALA A 47 -17.59 -11.15 9.10
C ALA A 47 -18.58 -10.18 9.77
N GLY A 48 -18.31 -8.88 9.79
CA GLY A 48 -19.21 -7.87 10.36
C GLY A 48 -20.52 -7.72 9.57
N VAL A 49 -20.45 -7.75 8.23
CA VAL A 49 -21.63 -7.65 7.37
C VAL A 49 -22.47 -8.92 7.44
N VAL A 50 -21.84 -10.10 7.42
CA VAL A 50 -22.53 -11.39 7.57
C VAL A 50 -23.15 -11.52 8.97
N GLY A 51 -22.44 -11.11 10.03
CA GLY A 51 -22.96 -11.12 11.39
C GLY A 51 -24.14 -10.16 11.60
N ALA A 52 -24.08 -8.95 11.02
CA ALA A 52 -25.19 -7.99 11.07
C ALA A 52 -26.42 -8.48 10.30
N LEU A 53 -26.22 -9.14 9.16
CA LEU A 53 -27.30 -9.74 8.38
C LEU A 53 -27.97 -10.89 9.14
N VAL A 54 -27.18 -11.76 9.76
CA VAL A 54 -27.67 -12.88 10.58
C VAL A 54 -28.46 -12.37 11.80
N LEU A 55 -27.95 -11.35 12.50
CA LEU A 55 -28.67 -10.73 13.62
C LEU A 55 -29.97 -10.05 13.18
N ALA A 56 -29.97 -9.35 12.04
CA ALA A 56 -31.18 -8.73 11.50
C ALA A 56 -32.25 -9.77 11.15
N VAL A 57 -31.86 -10.92 10.59
CA VAL A 57 -32.78 -12.03 10.27
C VAL A 57 -33.32 -12.70 11.55
N ILE A 58 -32.48 -12.90 12.57
CA ILE A 58 -32.91 -13.48 13.85
C ILE A 58 -33.89 -12.54 14.58
N VAL A 59 -33.57 -11.25 14.67
CA VAL A 59 -34.42 -10.24 15.33
C VAL A 59 -35.75 -10.09 14.58
N TRP A 60 -35.74 -10.10 13.25
CA TRP A 60 -36.95 -10.00 12.44
C TRP A 60 -37.82 -11.26 12.50
N GLY A 61 -37.21 -12.44 12.51
CA GLY A 61 -37.89 -13.72 12.68
C GLY A 61 -38.55 -13.88 14.06
N LEU A 62 -38.00 -13.25 15.10
CA LEU A 62 -38.58 -13.21 16.44
C LEU A 62 -39.75 -12.22 16.57
N LEU A 63 -39.83 -11.19 15.72
CA LEU A 63 -40.82 -10.10 15.86
C LEU A 63 -42.10 -10.27 15.01
N VAL A 64 -42.06 -11.00 13.88
CA VAL A 64 -43.14 -10.92 12.85
C VAL A 64 -43.93 -12.22 12.62
N GLY A 65 -43.53 -13.36 13.20
CA GLY A 65 -44.25 -14.64 13.04
C GLY A 65 -43.87 -15.42 11.76
N PRO A 66 -44.42 -16.64 11.56
CA PRO A 66 -43.83 -17.64 10.66
C PRO A 66 -43.97 -17.23 9.19
N ILE A 67 -42.83 -16.90 8.59
CA ILE A 67 -42.70 -16.64 7.16
C ILE A 67 -42.80 -17.98 6.43
N GLY A 68 -43.82 -18.15 5.58
CA GLY A 68 -43.90 -19.32 4.70
C GLY A 68 -42.63 -19.48 3.86
N ILE A 69 -42.35 -20.71 3.42
CA ILE A 69 -41.09 -21.11 2.74
C ILE A 69 -40.67 -20.13 1.61
N GLY A 70 -41.63 -19.50 0.92
CA GLY A 70 -41.38 -18.51 -0.13
C GLY A 70 -40.66 -17.24 0.33
N GLY A 71 -40.94 -16.72 1.54
CA GLY A 71 -40.24 -15.54 2.06
C GLY A 71 -38.82 -15.85 2.53
N LEU A 72 -38.59 -17.06 3.03
CA LEU A 72 -37.27 -17.54 3.44
C LEU A 72 -36.31 -17.66 2.24
N MET A 73 -36.81 -18.12 1.10
CA MET A 73 -36.06 -18.20 -0.16
C MET A 73 -35.67 -16.82 -0.71
N LEU A 74 -36.54 -15.82 -0.57
CA LEU A 74 -36.29 -14.46 -1.07
C LEU A 74 -35.19 -13.76 -0.25
N VAL A 75 -35.22 -13.90 1.08
CA VAL A 75 -34.17 -13.37 1.96
C VAL A 75 -32.84 -14.10 1.73
N PHE A 76 -32.86 -15.41 1.55
CA PHE A 76 -31.66 -16.19 1.23
C PHE A 76 -31.04 -15.76 -0.11
N LEU A 77 -31.87 -15.58 -1.14
CA LEU A 77 -31.42 -15.12 -2.47
C LEU A 77 -30.89 -13.69 -2.40
N ALA A 78 -31.56 -12.78 -1.69
CA ALA A 78 -31.08 -11.42 -1.48
C ALA A 78 -29.74 -11.38 -0.73
N GLY A 79 -29.56 -12.24 0.28
CA GLY A 79 -28.29 -12.41 0.99
C GLY A 79 -27.18 -12.94 0.08
N LEU A 80 -27.49 -13.89 -0.80
CA LEU A 80 -26.54 -14.45 -1.76
C LEU A 80 -26.13 -13.42 -2.81
N VAL A 81 -27.09 -12.64 -3.33
CA VAL A 81 -26.84 -11.53 -4.27
C VAL A 81 -26.03 -10.43 -3.59
N ALA A 82 -26.37 -10.02 -2.38
CA ALA A 82 -25.61 -9.01 -1.64
C ALA A 82 -24.18 -9.47 -1.34
N THR A 83 -24.01 -10.76 -0.99
CA THR A 83 -22.69 -11.37 -0.78
C THR A 83 -21.89 -11.43 -2.09
N ALA A 84 -22.52 -11.82 -3.20
CA ALA A 84 -21.89 -11.84 -4.52
C ALA A 84 -21.50 -10.43 -4.97
N LEU A 85 -22.37 -9.42 -4.77
CA LEU A 85 -22.08 -8.02 -5.09
C LEU A 85 -20.95 -7.48 -4.22
N ALA A 86 -20.93 -7.82 -2.93
CA ALA A 86 -19.86 -7.44 -2.01
C ALA A 86 -18.52 -8.06 -2.45
N VAL A 87 -18.49 -9.34 -2.83
CA VAL A 87 -17.29 -10.03 -3.32
C VAL A 87 -16.81 -9.44 -4.66
N LEU A 88 -17.73 -9.10 -5.58
CA LEU A 88 -17.43 -8.47 -6.87
C LEU A 88 -16.92 -7.03 -6.72
N SER A 89 -17.48 -6.27 -5.78
CA SER A 89 -17.03 -4.90 -5.49
C SER A 89 -15.64 -4.86 -4.84
N VAL A 90 -15.24 -5.90 -4.12
CA VAL A 90 -13.88 -6.08 -3.58
C VAL A 90 -12.86 -6.43 -4.68
N GLY A 91 -13.31 -6.89 -5.85
CA GLY A 91 -12.47 -7.25 -7.00
C GLY A 91 -12.27 -6.16 -8.05
N THR A 92 -12.95 -5.01 -7.95
CA THR A 92 -12.88 -3.95 -8.98
C THR A 92 -12.32 -2.64 -8.41
N PRO A 93 -11.00 -2.52 -8.19
CA PRO A 93 -10.37 -1.22 -7.95
C PRO A 93 -10.31 -0.39 -9.24
N PRO A 94 -10.46 0.94 -9.13
CA PRO A 94 -10.79 1.86 -10.22
C PRO A 94 -9.87 1.78 -11.45
N GLU A 95 -10.46 1.98 -12.63
CA GLU A 95 -9.74 2.37 -13.85
C GLU A 95 -8.84 3.59 -13.59
N PRO A 96 -7.75 3.80 -14.37
CA PRO A 96 -6.82 4.92 -14.20
C PRO A 96 -7.51 6.29 -14.10
N THR A 97 -8.65 6.48 -14.79
CA THR A 97 -9.46 7.71 -14.73
C THR A 97 -10.11 7.98 -13.37
N ARG A 98 -10.32 6.94 -12.54
CA ARG A 98 -10.99 7.04 -11.23
C ARG A 98 -10.00 7.06 -10.05
N LEU A 99 -8.70 6.91 -10.28
CA LEU A 99 -7.70 7.15 -9.23
C LEU A 99 -7.78 8.61 -8.75
N GLY A 100 -8.01 9.56 -9.66
CA GLY A 100 -8.17 10.98 -9.30
C GLY A 100 -9.41 11.32 -8.44
N GLU A 101 -10.44 10.45 -8.40
CA GLU A 101 -11.66 10.63 -7.61
C GLU A 101 -11.64 9.87 -6.27
N ALA A 102 -10.64 9.01 -6.05
CA ALA A 102 -10.56 8.23 -4.82
C ALA A 102 -10.17 9.11 -3.63
N VAL A 103 -10.75 8.79 -2.46
CA VAL A 103 -10.38 9.43 -1.19
C VAL A 103 -8.86 9.25 -0.98
N PRO A 104 -8.13 10.30 -0.55
CA PRO A 104 -6.68 10.26 -0.35
C PRO A 104 -6.16 9.02 0.40
N ALA A 105 -6.89 8.55 1.40
CA ALA A 105 -6.51 7.37 2.18
C ALA A 105 -6.63 6.02 1.44
N ALA A 106 -7.48 5.92 0.42
CA ALA A 106 -7.68 4.69 -0.36
C ALA A 106 -6.75 4.60 -1.58
N LEU A 107 -6.11 5.71 -1.95
CA LEU A 107 -5.22 5.82 -3.11
C LEU A 107 -4.01 4.89 -3.06
N PRO A 108 -3.31 4.71 -1.91
CA PRO A 108 -2.16 3.81 -1.86
C PRO A 108 -2.51 2.36 -2.21
N ALA A 109 -3.63 1.86 -1.68
CA ALA A 109 -4.10 0.50 -1.94
C ALA A 109 -4.58 0.31 -3.40
N ALA A 110 -5.27 1.32 -3.96
CA ALA A 110 -5.70 1.29 -5.36
C ALA A 110 -4.50 1.31 -6.32
N THR A 111 -3.46 2.07 -5.98
CA THR A 111 -2.23 2.20 -6.77
C THR A 111 -1.40 0.93 -6.75
N ASP A 112 -1.27 0.27 -5.59
CA ASP A 112 -0.57 -1.00 -5.47
C ASP A 112 -1.23 -2.10 -6.33
N ALA A 113 -2.56 -2.20 -6.28
CA ALA A 113 -3.32 -3.13 -7.11
C ALA A 113 -3.21 -2.84 -8.62
N TRP A 114 -3.10 -1.56 -8.99
CA TRP A 114 -2.88 -1.15 -10.37
C TRP A 114 -1.46 -1.48 -10.85
N LEU A 115 -0.43 -1.23 -10.02
CA LEU A 115 0.97 -1.56 -10.31
C LEU A 115 1.18 -3.07 -10.48
N ASP A 116 0.56 -3.90 -9.63
CA ASP A 116 0.71 -5.35 -9.69
C ASP A 116 0.18 -5.91 -11.02
N ARG A 117 -0.92 -5.36 -11.54
CA ARG A 117 -1.45 -5.72 -12.87
C ARG A 117 -0.53 -5.31 -14.01
N ARG A 118 0.11 -4.14 -13.90
CA ARG A 118 1.05 -3.59 -14.91
C ARG A 118 2.44 -4.20 -14.84
N ARG A 119 2.78 -4.93 -13.78
CA ARG A 119 4.09 -5.57 -13.58
C ARG A 119 4.58 -6.40 -14.78
N ARG A 120 3.66 -7.03 -15.53
CA ARG A 120 4.00 -7.84 -16.72
C ARG A 120 4.43 -7.02 -17.95
N GLU A 121 4.03 -5.75 -18.01
CA GLU A 121 4.32 -4.84 -19.13
C GLU A 121 5.62 -4.05 -18.91
N LEU A 122 6.15 -4.11 -17.69
CA LEU A 122 7.34 -3.41 -17.22
C LEU A 122 8.61 -4.26 -17.38
N PRO A 123 9.78 -3.64 -17.55
CA PRO A 123 11.03 -4.36 -17.72
C PRO A 123 11.41 -5.08 -16.42
N ALA A 124 12.04 -6.25 -16.53
CA ALA A 124 12.44 -7.05 -15.37
C ALA A 124 13.39 -6.29 -14.42
N LEU A 125 14.17 -5.34 -14.96
CA LEU A 125 15.07 -4.46 -14.20
C LEU A 125 14.34 -3.53 -13.22
N ALA A 126 13.06 -3.23 -13.43
CA ALA A 126 12.24 -2.37 -12.57
C ALA A 126 11.58 -3.13 -11.39
N ALA A 127 11.68 -4.46 -11.36
CA ALA A 127 11.08 -5.27 -10.31
C ALA A 127 11.46 -4.86 -8.86
N PRO A 128 12.73 -4.55 -8.54
CA PRO A 128 13.08 -4.17 -7.16
C PRO A 128 12.52 -2.79 -6.77
N GLN A 129 12.46 -1.82 -7.68
CA GLN A 129 11.87 -0.50 -7.43
C GLN A 129 10.36 -0.61 -7.21
N LEU A 130 9.67 -1.41 -8.03
CA LEU A 130 8.25 -1.69 -7.83
C LEU A 130 7.98 -2.34 -6.46
N ASP A 131 8.80 -3.33 -6.07
CA ASP A 131 8.67 -3.99 -4.78
C ASP A 131 8.93 -3.03 -3.59
N ALA A 132 9.78 -2.01 -3.77
CA ALA A 132 10.05 -0.96 -2.78
C ALA A 132 8.89 0.04 -2.69
N ILE A 133 8.38 0.51 -3.83
CA ILE A 133 7.20 1.37 -3.90
C ILE A 133 6.00 0.67 -3.25
N SER A 134 5.71 -0.59 -3.56
CA SER A 134 4.63 -1.35 -2.91
C SER A 134 4.76 -1.42 -1.38
N ALA A 135 6.00 -1.55 -0.86
CA ALA A 135 6.24 -1.56 0.58
C ALA A 135 5.99 -0.18 1.22
N GLN A 136 6.37 0.90 0.53
CA GLN A 136 6.08 2.26 0.96
C GLN A 136 4.59 2.57 0.90
N LEU A 137 3.88 2.15 -0.15
CA LEU A 137 2.42 2.32 -0.28
C LEU A 137 1.67 1.69 0.88
N ALA A 138 2.06 0.50 1.33
CA ALA A 138 1.45 -0.14 2.50
C ALA A 138 1.69 0.64 3.81
N THR A 139 2.83 1.31 3.92
CA THR A 139 3.16 2.18 5.07
C THR A 139 2.34 3.47 5.01
N LEU A 140 2.28 4.10 3.84
CA LEU A 140 1.51 5.31 3.57
C LEU A 140 0.00 5.09 3.76
N GLU A 141 -0.54 3.92 3.42
CA GLU A 141 -1.95 3.59 3.68
C GLU A 141 -2.30 3.76 5.16
N THR A 142 -1.43 3.28 6.06
CA THR A 142 -1.66 3.38 7.51
C THR A 142 -1.46 4.80 8.03
N GLN A 143 -0.52 5.56 7.45
CA GLN A 143 -0.24 6.94 7.83
C GLN A 143 -1.36 7.88 7.35
N LEU A 144 -1.76 7.81 6.08
CA LEU A 144 -2.83 8.64 5.52
C LEU A 144 -4.19 8.34 6.16
N ALA A 145 -4.42 7.13 6.67
CA ALA A 145 -5.64 6.82 7.41
C ALA A 145 -5.78 7.60 8.73
N ARG A 146 -4.69 8.17 9.26
CA ARG A 146 -4.66 8.96 10.50
C ARG A 146 -4.70 10.47 10.26
N VAL A 147 -4.40 10.88 9.02
CA VAL A 147 -4.21 12.27 8.64
C VAL A 147 -5.49 12.78 7.96
N PRO A 148 -5.96 14.00 8.27
CA PRO A 148 -7.14 14.56 7.62
C PRO A 148 -6.92 14.74 6.12
N ALA A 149 -7.95 14.47 5.30
CA ALA A 149 -7.88 14.56 3.84
C ALA A 149 -7.53 15.97 3.29
N GLY A 150 -7.61 17.01 4.13
CA GLY A 150 -7.22 18.37 3.79
C GLY A 150 -5.74 18.69 4.01
N ASP A 151 -4.93 17.75 4.51
CA ASP A 151 -3.51 17.94 4.75
C ASP A 151 -2.76 18.13 3.41
N PRO A 152 -1.93 19.19 3.26
CA PRO A 152 -1.15 19.44 2.06
C PRO A 152 -0.28 18.24 1.64
N VAL A 153 0.32 17.54 2.61
CA VAL A 153 1.21 16.39 2.34
C VAL A 153 0.39 15.21 1.83
N ALA A 154 -0.79 14.97 2.39
CA ALA A 154 -1.70 13.92 1.92
C ALA A 154 -2.20 14.20 0.50
N GLN A 155 -2.44 15.47 0.15
CA GLN A 155 -2.82 15.86 -1.21
C GLN A 155 -1.68 15.69 -2.22
N ASP A 156 -0.46 16.05 -1.85
CA ASP A 156 0.71 15.90 -2.72
C ASP A 156 1.02 14.43 -3.01
N VAL A 157 0.96 13.56 -1.98
CA VAL A 157 1.05 12.10 -2.16
C VAL A 157 -0.06 11.60 -3.08
N SER A 158 -1.29 12.05 -2.86
CA SER A 158 -2.43 11.67 -3.71
C SER A 158 -2.22 12.06 -5.17
N ARG A 159 -1.67 13.24 -5.46
CA ARG A 159 -1.33 13.67 -6.84
C ARG A 159 -0.18 12.84 -7.43
N LEU A 160 0.83 12.51 -6.64
CA LEU A 160 1.94 11.65 -7.06
C LEU A 160 1.43 10.27 -7.50
N LEU A 161 0.55 9.67 -6.70
CA LEU A 161 -0.01 8.34 -6.94
C LEU A 161 -1.08 8.31 -8.04
N ALA A 162 -1.96 9.32 -8.10
CA ALA A 162 -3.07 9.35 -9.04
C ALA A 162 -2.69 9.86 -10.43
N LYS A 163 -1.67 10.72 -10.53
CA LYS A 163 -1.28 11.36 -11.79
C LYS A 163 0.13 10.97 -12.24
N HIS A 164 1.14 11.29 -11.44
CA HIS A 164 2.53 11.23 -11.89
C HIS A 164 3.03 9.79 -12.12
N LEU A 165 2.74 8.88 -11.19
CA LEU A 165 3.14 7.48 -11.32
C LEU A 165 2.41 6.76 -12.48
N PRO A 166 1.08 6.90 -12.65
CA PRO A 166 0.40 6.37 -13.82
C PRO A 166 0.91 6.94 -15.14
N GLU A 167 1.13 8.25 -15.21
CA GLU A 167 1.62 8.95 -16.41
C GLU A 167 3.01 8.45 -16.84
N LEU A 168 3.91 8.17 -15.88
CA LEU A 168 5.23 7.61 -16.15
C LEU A 168 5.15 6.21 -16.81
N VAL A 169 4.34 5.32 -16.23
CA VAL A 169 4.16 3.95 -16.74
C VAL A 169 3.40 3.95 -18.08
N GLU A 170 2.41 4.81 -18.25
CA GLU A 170 1.68 4.96 -19.52
C GLU A 170 2.58 5.50 -20.63
N SER A 171 3.45 6.46 -20.32
CA SER A 171 4.42 6.99 -21.28
C SER A 171 5.38 5.90 -21.77
N TYR A 172 5.82 5.01 -20.88
CA TYR A 172 6.66 3.87 -21.24
C TYR A 172 5.90 2.79 -22.02
N THR A 173 4.65 2.48 -21.67
CA THR A 173 3.85 1.45 -22.35
C THR A 173 3.29 1.92 -23.70
N ARG A 174 3.18 3.23 -23.93
CA ARG A 174 2.82 3.82 -25.22
C ARG A 174 3.84 3.52 -26.32
N VAL A 175 5.11 3.30 -25.96
CA VAL A 175 6.15 2.91 -26.91
C VAL A 175 6.11 1.40 -27.15
N PRO A 176 5.91 0.93 -28.40
CA PRO A 176 5.87 -0.50 -28.70
C PRO A 176 7.15 -1.23 -28.28
N ALA A 177 7.01 -2.48 -27.81
CA ALA A 177 8.12 -3.27 -27.26
C ALA A 177 9.35 -3.40 -28.19
N GLU A 178 9.10 -3.49 -29.49
CA GLU A 178 10.16 -3.59 -30.51
C GLU A 178 10.96 -2.29 -30.67
N GLN A 179 10.32 -1.14 -30.42
CA GLN A 179 10.97 0.17 -30.48
C GLN A 179 11.75 0.46 -29.20
N ARG A 180 11.23 0.05 -28.02
CA ARG A 180 11.91 0.26 -26.72
C ARG A 180 13.34 -0.28 -26.68
N LYS A 181 13.59 -1.42 -27.32
CA LYS A 181 14.92 -2.05 -27.41
C LYS A 181 15.90 -1.33 -28.33
N ARG A 182 15.39 -0.52 -29.27
CA ARG A 182 16.18 0.16 -30.30
C ARG A 182 16.32 1.65 -30.04
N THR A 183 15.39 2.23 -29.30
CA THR A 183 15.39 3.64 -28.94
C THR A 183 16.38 3.89 -27.82
N ILE A 184 17.39 4.68 -28.15
CA ILE A 184 18.32 5.28 -27.21
C ILE A 184 17.92 6.76 -27.12
N GLU A 185 17.72 7.26 -25.91
CA GLU A 185 17.42 8.67 -25.69
C GLU A 185 18.61 9.56 -26.08
N THR A 186 18.36 10.87 -26.19
CA THR A 186 19.40 11.87 -26.50
C THR A 186 20.59 11.82 -25.54
N ASP A 187 20.37 11.35 -24.32
CA ASP A 187 21.38 11.17 -23.27
C ASP A 187 22.11 9.80 -23.33
N GLY A 188 21.91 9.02 -24.40
CA GLY A 188 22.58 7.72 -24.58
C GLY A 188 22.02 6.58 -23.72
N ARG A 189 21.01 6.84 -22.89
CA ARG A 189 20.34 5.84 -22.03
C ARG A 189 19.23 5.10 -22.78
N THR A 190 18.96 3.86 -22.37
CA THR A 190 17.83 3.09 -22.87
C THR A 190 16.53 3.52 -22.19
N LEU A 191 15.40 3.36 -22.89
CA LEU A 191 14.08 3.70 -22.33
C LEU A 191 13.75 2.92 -21.04
N ASP A 192 14.25 1.69 -20.94
CA ASP A 192 14.11 0.85 -19.75
C ASP A 192 14.88 1.44 -18.55
N ALA A 193 16.07 2.00 -18.78
CA ALA A 193 16.84 2.67 -17.74
C ALA A 193 16.18 3.97 -17.29
N ALA A 194 15.64 4.75 -18.23
CA ALA A 194 14.90 5.98 -17.93
C ALA A 194 13.65 5.73 -17.07
N LEU A 195 12.92 4.64 -17.33
CA LEU A 195 11.79 4.22 -16.48
C LEU A 195 12.26 3.85 -15.07
N VAL A 196 13.35 3.10 -14.94
CA VAL A 196 13.91 2.70 -13.63
C VAL A 196 14.32 3.93 -12.82
N ASP A 197 15.00 4.89 -13.46
CA ASP A 197 15.38 6.15 -12.82
C ASP A 197 14.15 6.96 -12.39
N GLY A 198 13.12 7.04 -13.24
CA GLY A 198 11.86 7.69 -12.90
C GLY A 198 11.15 7.03 -11.72
N LEU A 199 11.10 5.70 -11.67
CA LEU A 199 10.51 4.96 -10.54
C LEU A 199 11.31 5.18 -9.25
N LYS A 200 12.64 5.29 -9.34
CA LYS A 200 13.48 5.60 -8.19
C LYS A 200 13.21 6.99 -7.63
N VAL A 201 13.01 7.99 -8.49
CA VAL A 201 12.61 9.33 -8.05
C VAL A 201 11.26 9.28 -7.32
N VAL A 202 10.28 8.52 -7.83
CA VAL A 202 8.99 8.36 -7.16
C VAL A 202 9.15 7.69 -5.79
N GLU A 203 9.97 6.63 -5.69
CA GLU A 203 10.29 5.97 -4.41
C GLU A 203 10.90 6.96 -3.39
N GLU A 204 11.82 7.82 -3.82
CA GLU A 204 12.45 8.83 -2.96
C GLU A 204 11.48 9.92 -2.51
N GLU A 205 10.56 10.36 -3.39
CA GLU A 205 9.50 11.31 -3.03
C GLU A 205 8.49 10.70 -2.05
N LEU A 206 8.10 9.43 -2.25
CA LEU A 206 7.22 8.71 -1.32
C LEU A 206 7.87 8.53 0.06
N ALA A 207 9.18 8.28 0.12
CA ALA A 207 9.93 8.23 1.38
C ALA A 207 9.88 9.59 2.10
N ARG A 208 10.20 10.67 1.39
CA ARG A 208 10.19 12.04 1.95
C ARG A 208 8.80 12.44 2.46
N ALA A 209 7.76 12.09 1.72
CA ALA A 209 6.39 12.36 2.15
C ALA A 209 6.01 11.55 3.41
N SER A 210 6.37 10.27 3.47
CA SER A 210 6.18 9.44 4.67
C SER A 210 6.88 10.04 5.90
N ASP A 211 8.12 10.50 5.74
CA ASP A 211 8.87 11.14 6.82
C ASP A 211 8.19 12.44 7.29
N SER A 212 7.71 13.26 6.35
CA SER A 212 6.98 14.50 6.65
C SER A 212 5.67 14.23 7.40
N LEU A 213 4.93 13.19 7.03
CA LEU A 213 3.73 12.76 7.77
C LEU A 213 4.08 12.29 9.19
N ALA A 214 5.19 11.59 9.35
CA ALA A 214 5.67 11.15 10.66
C ALA A 214 6.16 12.30 11.55
N GLU A 215 6.68 13.39 10.96
CA GLU A 215 7.04 14.60 11.69
C GLU A 215 5.80 15.29 12.29
N GLY A 216 4.70 15.40 11.54
CA GLY A 216 3.43 15.93 12.05
C GLY A 216 2.92 15.17 13.28
N ASP A 217 3.00 13.83 13.25
CA ASP A 217 2.64 12.99 14.40
C ASP A 217 3.55 13.25 15.62
N ARG A 218 4.85 13.47 15.41
CA ARG A 218 5.81 13.77 16.50
C ARG A 218 5.52 15.12 17.12
N ASP A 219 5.24 16.14 16.31
CA ASP A 219 4.95 17.48 16.80
C ASP A 219 3.66 17.50 17.63
N ALA A 220 2.63 16.78 17.20
CA ALA A 220 1.39 16.63 17.96
C ALA A 220 1.65 16.02 19.35
N LEU A 221 2.50 15.00 19.46
CA LEU A 221 2.88 14.39 20.74
C LEU A 221 3.65 15.37 21.64
N VAL A 222 4.57 16.15 21.09
CA VAL A 222 5.33 17.16 21.85
C VAL A 222 4.40 18.24 22.40
N VAL A 223 3.45 18.72 21.61
CA VAL A 223 2.46 19.71 22.04
C VAL A 223 1.58 19.14 23.17
N GLN A 224 1.09 17.91 23.02
CA GLN A 224 0.29 17.26 24.05
C GLN A 224 1.08 17.07 25.36
N GLY A 225 2.35 16.69 25.28
CA GLY A 225 3.24 16.57 26.44
C GLY A 225 3.40 17.88 27.19
N LYS A 226 3.67 18.98 26.47
CA LYS A 226 3.78 20.33 27.05
C LYS A 226 2.47 20.80 27.69
N PHE A 227 1.32 20.52 27.05
CA PHE A 227 0.01 20.84 27.61
C PHE A 227 -0.25 20.10 28.93
N LEU A 228 0.05 18.81 28.99
CA LEU A 228 -0.11 18.01 30.20
C LEU A 228 0.79 18.50 31.34
N GLU A 229 2.03 18.86 31.03
CA GLU A 229 2.95 19.45 32.01
C GLU A 229 2.43 20.78 32.55
N SER A 230 2.02 21.70 31.67
CA SER A 230 1.46 22.98 32.09
C SER A 230 0.17 22.82 32.91
N ARG A 231 -0.72 21.88 32.53
CA ARG A 231 -2.04 21.74 33.14
C ARG A 231 -2.02 20.98 34.47
N TYR A 232 -1.12 20.02 34.64
CA TYR A 232 -1.15 19.10 35.79
C TYR A 232 0.08 19.19 36.69
N LYS A 233 1.26 19.59 36.18
CA LYS A 233 2.43 19.86 37.04
C LYS A 233 2.49 21.31 37.52
N GLY A 234 1.92 22.26 36.77
CA GLY A 234 1.86 23.67 37.17
C GLY A 234 0.94 23.96 38.36
N ASP A 235 -0.13 23.18 38.54
CA ASP A 235 -1.10 23.31 39.64
C ASP A 235 -0.67 22.58 40.94
N ALA A 236 0.34 21.72 40.89
CA ALA A 236 0.81 20.94 42.05
C ALA A 236 1.85 21.68 42.92
N GLY A 237 2.06 22.97 42.67
CA GLY A 237 3.12 23.79 43.27
C GLY A 237 2.64 25.03 44.06
N VAL A 238 1.37 25.09 44.49
CA VAL A 238 0.86 26.13 45.40
C VAL A 238 0.30 25.52 46.67
#